data_AF-A0A4U0WZC7-F1
#
_entry.id   AF-A0A4U0WZC7-F1
#
_cell.length_a   1.000
_cell.length_b   1.000
_cell.length_c   1.000
_cell.angle_alpha   90.00
_cell.angle_beta   90.00
_cell.angle_gamma   90.00
#
_symmetry.space_group_name_H-M   'P 1'
#
loop_
_entity.id
_entity.type
_entity.pdbx_description
1 polymer ?
#
loop_
_entity_poly.entity_id
_entity_poly.type
_entity_poly.pdbx_seq_one_letter_code
_entity_poly.pdbx_strand_id
1 'polypeptide(L)'
;MNRYKGGPSKATASTLCQKCLKRDIYECKAQAQERPYISRPSRTQQLLNPKLVPQLTSDVPNDLLRKKGIADEQLAKRAAERGRKRSRDGEIEALPG
;
A
#
# COMPACT_ATOMS: atom_id res chain seq x y z
N MET A 1 15.80 6.91 6.93
CA MET A 1 16.94 5.99 7.18
C MET A 1 16.56 5.07 8.33
N ASN A 2 16.03 3.87 8.05
CA ASN A 2 15.61 2.95 9.10
C ASN A 2 16.81 2.13 9.58
N ARG A 3 17.21 2.34 10.83
CA ARG A 3 18.18 1.49 11.54
C ARG A 3 17.59 0.08 11.61
N TYR A 4 18.31 -0.92 11.11
CA TYR A 4 18.00 -2.31 11.38
C TYR A 4 17.96 -2.50 12.90
N LYS A 5 16.77 -2.76 13.45
CA LYS A 5 16.64 -3.25 14.83
C LYS A 5 17.41 -4.56 14.90
N GLY A 6 18.49 -4.59 15.69
CA GLY A 6 19.23 -5.81 15.97
C GLY A 6 18.28 -6.82 16.62
N GLY A 7 18.02 -7.92 15.91
CA GLY A 7 17.29 -9.06 16.44
C GLY A 7 18.02 -9.71 17.62
N PRO A 8 17.38 -10.67 18.31
CA PRO A 8 17.97 -11.36 19.45
C PRO A 8 19.37 -11.91 19.10
N SER A 9 20.37 -11.56 19.92
CA SER A 9 21.78 -11.92 19.70
C SER A 9 22.09 -13.40 19.96
N LYS A 10 21.13 -14.15 20.51
CA LYS A 10 21.25 -15.58 20.79
C LYS A 10 20.28 -16.35 19.89
N ALA A 11 20.83 -17.27 19.09
CA ALA A 11 20.03 -18.18 18.28
C ALA A 11 19.15 -19.05 19.20
N THR A 12 17.84 -19.06 18.95
CA THR A 12 16.91 -20.02 19.55
C THR A 12 17.01 -21.37 18.84
N ALA A 13 16.51 -22.44 19.45
CA ALA A 13 16.48 -23.78 18.83
C ALA A 13 15.70 -23.85 17.50
N SER A 14 14.87 -22.83 17.19
CA SER A 14 14.15 -22.68 15.93
C SER A 14 14.89 -21.84 14.87
N THR A 15 16.07 -21.28 15.18
CA THR A 15 16.83 -20.43 14.26
C THR A 15 17.44 -21.28 13.13
N LEU A 16 17.18 -20.90 11.88
CA LEU A 16 17.79 -21.52 10.70
C LEU A 16 19.07 -20.77 10.30
N CYS A 17 20.08 -21.52 9.89
CA CYS A 17 21.30 -20.94 9.35
C CYS A 17 21.03 -20.25 8.00
N GLN A 18 21.43 -18.99 7.84
CA GLN A 18 21.24 -18.23 6.59
C GLN A 18 22.04 -18.79 5.39
N LYS A 19 23.04 -19.65 5.63
CA LYS A 19 23.93 -20.18 4.60
C LYS A 19 23.49 -21.53 4.04
N CYS A 20 22.98 -22.42 4.88
CA CYS A 20 22.61 -23.80 4.53
C CYS A 20 21.13 -24.12 4.79
N LEU A 21 20.40 -23.21 5.46
CA LEU A 21 18.98 -23.34 5.82
C LEU A 21 18.64 -24.54 6.72
N LYS A 22 19.64 -25.13 7.37
CA LYS A 22 19.48 -26.19 8.37
C LYS A 22 19.48 -25.61 9.80
N ARG A 23 18.96 -26.39 10.75
CA ARG A 23 18.92 -26.07 12.18
C ARG A 23 20.27 -26.43 12.80
N ASP A 24 21.20 -25.48 12.79
CA ASP A 24 22.61 -25.70 13.15
C ASP A 24 23.03 -24.76 14.28
N ILE A 25 23.98 -25.21 15.10
CA ILE A 25 24.46 -24.52 16.30
C ILE A 25 25.61 -23.58 15.91
N TYR A 26 25.45 -22.26 16.15
CA TYR A 26 26.42 -21.14 16.04
C TYR A 26 27.24 -20.97 14.73
N GLU A 27 27.74 -22.04 14.11
CA GLU A 27 28.58 -22.05 12.91
C GLU A 27 28.01 -22.98 11.82
N CYS A 28 28.09 -22.55 10.56
CA CYS A 28 27.65 -23.33 9.40
C CYS A 28 28.75 -24.31 8.97
N LYS A 29 28.51 -25.62 9.13
CA LYS A 29 29.45 -26.67 8.73
C LYS A 29 29.31 -27.14 7.27
N ALA A 30 28.26 -26.71 6.56
CA ALA A 30 28.05 -27.10 5.17
C ALA A 30 29.15 -26.54 4.27
N GLN A 31 29.68 -27.39 3.38
CA GLN A 31 30.63 -26.94 2.36
C GLN A 31 29.97 -25.97 1.38
N ALA A 32 30.75 -25.09 0.75
CA ALA A 32 30.22 -24.08 -0.17
C ALA A 32 29.37 -24.68 -1.30
N GLN A 33 29.77 -25.86 -1.81
CA GLN A 33 29.09 -26.60 -2.86
C GLN A 33 27.74 -27.19 -2.43
N GLU A 34 27.58 -27.53 -1.15
CA GLU A 34 26.34 -28.11 -0.60
C GLU A 34 25.30 -27.04 -0.24
N ARG A 35 25.67 -25.75 -0.32
CA ARG A 35 24.78 -24.65 0.02
C ARG A 35 23.65 -24.60 -1.01
N PRO A 36 22.39 -24.77 -0.59
CA PRO A 36 21.28 -24.77 -1.52
C PRO A 36 21.23 -23.47 -2.32
N TYR A 37 21.47 -23.55 -3.64
CA TYR A 37 21.17 -22.44 -4.53
C TYR A 37 19.66 -22.43 -4.76
N ILE A 38 18.94 -21.64 -3.99
CA ILE A 38 17.56 -21.33 -4.31
C ILE A 38 17.62 -20.36 -5.49
N SER A 39 17.17 -20.82 -6.67
CA SER A 39 17.07 -19.97 -7.85
C SER A 39 16.27 -18.73 -7.48
N ARG A 40 16.90 -17.57 -7.61
CA ARG A 40 16.19 -16.30 -7.41
C ARG A 40 15.11 -16.22 -8.49
N PRO A 41 13.84 -16.06 -8.12
CA PRO A 41 12.79 -15.92 -9.12
C PRO A 41 13.12 -14.73 -10.01
N SER A 42 12.98 -14.91 -11.33
CA SER A 42 13.22 -13.83 -12.28
C SER A 42 12.26 -12.67 -12.00
N ARG A 43 12.59 -11.46 -12.48
CA ARG A 43 11.71 -10.30 -12.33
C ARG A 43 10.29 -10.60 -12.86
N THR A 44 10.19 -11.34 -13.96
CA THR A 44 8.90 -11.75 -14.54
C THR A 44 8.17 -12.76 -13.64
N GLN A 45 8.86 -13.77 -13.10
CA GLN A 45 8.28 -14.71 -12.13
C GLN A 45 7.85 -14.01 -10.84
N GLN A 46 8.57 -12.98 -10.41
CA GLN A 46 8.19 -12.18 -9.26
C GLN A 46 6.88 -11.43 -9.51
N LEU A 47 6.74 -10.79 -10.66
CA LEU A 47 5.53 -10.03 -11.02
C LEU A 47 4.31 -10.92 -11.26
N LEU A 48 4.50 -12.18 -11.63
CA LEU A 48 3.42 -13.15 -11.82
C LEU A 48 2.93 -13.79 -10.50
N ASN A 49 3.50 -13.43 -9.35
CA ASN A 49 3.07 -14.00 -8.08
C ASN A 49 1.66 -13.51 -7.69
N PRO A 50 0.66 -14.42 -7.58
CA PRO A 50 -0.70 -14.02 -7.21
C PRO A 50 -0.79 -13.46 -5.79
N LYS A 51 0.18 -13.78 -4.93
CA LYS A 51 0.29 -13.25 -3.56
C LYS A 51 0.69 -11.77 -3.49
N LEU A 52 1.31 -11.25 -4.56
CA LEU A 52 1.71 -9.85 -4.65
C LEU A 52 0.65 -8.99 -5.33
N VAL A 53 -0.39 -9.60 -5.88
CA VAL A 53 -1.52 -8.88 -6.50
C VAL A 53 -2.26 -8.14 -5.38
N PRO A 54 -2.32 -6.80 -5.43
CA PRO A 54 -3.10 -6.05 -4.47
C PRO A 54 -4.56 -6.50 -4.54
N GLN A 55 -5.20 -6.62 -3.38
CA GLN A 55 -6.64 -6.87 -3.37
C GLN A 55 -7.31 -5.68 -4.06
N LEU A 56 -8.00 -5.95 -5.15
CA LEU A 56 -8.86 -4.97 -5.80
C LEU A 56 -10.01 -4.71 -4.82
N THR A 57 -9.84 -3.75 -3.92
CA THR A 57 -10.94 -3.14 -3.19
C THR A 57 -11.73 -2.36 -4.22
N SER A 58 -12.61 -3.07 -4.95
CA SER A 58 -13.67 -2.44 -5.70
C SER A 58 -14.67 -1.89 -4.70
N ASP A 59 -14.27 -0.82 -4.01
CA ASP A 59 -15.24 0.14 -3.49
C ASP A 59 -15.85 0.78 -4.72
N VAL A 60 -16.78 0.07 -5.36
CA VAL A 60 -17.64 0.68 -6.37
C VAL A 60 -18.30 1.83 -5.64
N PRO A 61 -17.97 3.10 -5.95
CA PRO A 61 -18.55 4.21 -5.22
C PRO A 61 -20.06 4.06 -5.32
N ASN A 62 -20.74 4.17 -4.17
CA ASN A 62 -22.17 3.90 -4.04
C ASN A 62 -22.98 4.74 -5.04
N ASP A 63 -22.42 5.88 -5.49
CA ASP A 63 -22.91 6.74 -6.55
C ASP A 63 -23.15 6.03 -7.90
N LEU A 64 -22.45 4.94 -8.22
CA LEU A 64 -22.70 4.13 -9.43
C LEU A 64 -23.86 3.13 -9.26
N LEU A 65 -24.21 2.81 -8.01
CA LEU A 65 -25.34 1.95 -7.66
C LEU A 65 -26.63 2.77 -7.48
N ARG A 66 -26.51 4.02 -7.05
CA ARG A 66 -27.62 4.99 -7.06
C ARG A 66 -27.87 5.39 -8.52
N LYS A 67 -29.08 5.22 -9.02
CA LYS A 67 -29.46 5.63 -10.40
C LYS A 67 -30.56 6.68 -10.45
N LYS A 68 -31.28 6.87 -9.34
CA LYS A 68 -32.40 7.81 -9.22
C LYS A 68 -31.94 9.04 -8.45
N GLY A 69 -32.31 10.24 -8.91
CA GLY A 69 -32.07 11.50 -8.20
C GLY A 69 -30.68 12.14 -8.35
N ILE A 70 -29.71 11.47 -8.97
CA ILE A 70 -28.35 12.01 -9.15
C ILE A 70 -28.34 13.31 -9.96
N ALA A 71 -29.17 13.40 -11.01
CA ALA A 71 -29.24 14.59 -11.85
C ALA A 71 -29.66 15.82 -11.04
N ASP A 72 -30.67 15.67 -10.19
CA ASP A 72 -31.20 16.74 -9.34
C ASP A 72 -30.18 17.16 -8.27
N GLU A 73 -29.50 16.19 -7.65
CA GLU A 73 -28.42 16.46 -6.69
C GLU A 73 -27.25 17.22 -7.33
N GLN A 74 -26.86 16.85 -8.56
CA GLN A 74 -25.79 17.54 -9.29
C GLN A 74 -26.20 18.96 -9.68
N LEU A 75 -27.44 19.15 -10.14
CA LEU A 75 -28.01 20.46 -10.45
C LEU A 75 -28.05 21.36 -9.20
N ALA A 76 -28.48 20.80 -8.05
CA ALA A 76 -28.53 21.51 -6.78
C ALA A 76 -27.12 21.90 -6.29
N LYS A 77 -26.14 20.98 -6.36
CA LYS A 77 -24.73 21.27 -6.01
C LYS A 77 -24.17 22.42 -6.85
N ARG A 78 -24.38 22.39 -8.18
CA ARG A 78 -23.95 23.47 -9.10
C ARG A 78 -24.68 24.79 -8.87
N ALA A 79 -25.94 24.77 -8.44
CA ALA A 79 -26.67 25.97 -8.07
C ALA A 79 -26.12 26.59 -6.77
N ALA A 80 -25.87 25.77 -5.75
CA ALA A 80 -25.30 26.21 -4.48
C ALA A 80 -23.89 26.79 -4.63
N GLU A 81 -23.05 26.19 -5.48
CA GLU A 81 -21.71 26.72 -5.79
C GLU A 81 -21.77 28.11 -6.45
N ARG A 82 -22.67 28.28 -7.43
CA ARG A 82 -22.91 29.59 -8.07
C ARG A 82 -23.41 30.64 -7.07
N GLY A 83 -24.27 30.26 -6.13
CA GLY A 83 -24.72 31.14 -5.05
C GLY A 83 -23.57 31.56 -4.12
N ARG A 84 -22.72 30.61 -3.71
CA ARG A 84 -21.56 30.87 -2.85
C ARG A 84 -20.52 31.78 -3.49
N LYS A 85 -20.29 31.66 -4.81
CA LYS A 85 -19.39 32.57 -5.53
C LYS A 85 -19.91 34.00 -5.49
N ARG A 86 -21.21 34.20 -5.77
CA ARG A 86 -21.85 35.52 -5.72
C ARG A 86 -21.81 36.17 -4.33
N SER A 87 -21.97 35.39 -3.26
CA SER A 87 -21.84 35.92 -1.90
C SER A 87 -20.41 36.34 -1.55
N ARG A 88 -19.40 35.55 -1.96
CA ARG A 88 -17.98 35.89 -1.75
C ARG A 88 -17.55 37.11 -2.55
N ASP A 89 -17.98 37.22 -3.81
CA ASP A 89 -17.69 38.38 -4.65
C ASP A 89 -18.36 39.65 -4.08
N GLY A 90 -19.52 39.53 -3.41
CA GLY A 90 -20.19 40.64 -2.74
C GLY A 90 -19.59 41.05 -1.38
N GLU A 91 -19.00 40.12 -0.62
CA GLU A 91 -18.29 40.44 0.63
C GLU A 91 -16.94 41.13 0.38
N ILE A 92 -16.26 40.82 -0.72
CA ILE A 92 -14.97 41.44 -1.10
C ILE A 92 -15.15 42.92 -1.49
N GLU A 93 -16.30 43.30 -2.07
CA GLU A 93 -16.62 44.67 -2.49
C GLU A 93 -17.15 45.57 -1.34
N ALA A 94 -17.53 45.00 -0.20
CA ALA A 94 -18.22 45.72 0.88
C ALA A 94 -17.33 46.12 2.08
N LEU A 95 -16.01 45.91 2.01
CA LEU A 95 -15.07 46.38 3.03
C LEU A 95 -14.65 47.83 2.73
N PRO A 96 -15.05 48.83 3.55
CA PRO A 96 -14.55 50.18 3.40
C PRO A 96 -13.08 50.22 3.84
N GLY A 97 -12.23 50.78 2.97
CA GLY A 97 -10.92 51.31 3.36
C GLY A 97 -11.05 52.62 4.11
#